data_AF-A0A137QVF1-F1
#
_entry.id   AF-A0A137QVF1-F1
#
_cell.length_a   1.000
_cell.length_b   1.000
_cell.length_c   1.000
_cell.angle_alpha   90.00
_cell.angle_beta   90.00
_cell.angle_gamma   90.00
#
_symmetry.space_group_name_H-M   'P 1'
#
loop_
_entity.id
_entity.type
_entity.pdbx_description
1 polymer ?
#
loop_
_entity_poly.entity_id
_entity_poly.type
_entity_poly.pdbx_seq_one_letter_code
_entity_poly.pdbx_strand_id
1 'polypeptide(L)'
;MCAVHPVFYVSMLEPSTPNPFPDHSDPPPAPVIIDGEPKFKIAHIVDSKLDRRRACHLLYKVFWLGYEDTEDESSWLPATELKHAAELVANFHSAYPGKPGSVEIFNCYIS
;
A
#
# COMPACT_ATOMS: atom_id res chain seq x y z
N MET A 1 -34.48 5.80 32.89
CA MET A 1 -35.22 5.70 31.60
C MET A 1 -34.40 4.76 30.73
N CYS A 2 -34.80 3.49 30.65
CA CYS A 2 -33.99 2.43 30.04
C CYS A 2 -34.29 2.36 28.54
N ALA A 3 -33.26 2.57 27.71
CA ALA A 3 -33.33 2.36 26.27
C ALA A 3 -33.40 0.86 25.99
N VAL A 4 -34.49 0.42 25.36
CA VAL A 4 -34.64 -0.96 24.90
C VAL A 4 -33.79 -1.12 23.63
N HIS A 5 -32.83 -2.05 23.66
CA HIS A 5 -32.11 -2.45 22.45
C HIS A 5 -32.96 -3.46 21.66
N PRO A 6 -33.09 -3.30 20.33
CA PRO A 6 -33.77 -4.30 19.50
C PRO A 6 -32.85 -5.52 19.35
N VAL A 7 -33.08 -6.55 20.15
CA VAL A 7 -32.46 -7.87 19.98
C VAL A 7 -33.29 -8.64 18.94
N PHE A 8 -32.78 -8.80 17.73
CA PHE A 8 -33.39 -9.68 16.73
C PHE A 8 -32.73 -11.07 16.75
N TYR A 9 -33.53 -12.10 16.49
CA TYR A 9 -33.11 -13.49 16.50
C TYR A 9 -32.43 -13.82 15.16
N VAL A 10 -31.33 -14.58 15.17
CA VAL A 10 -30.49 -14.88 13.97
C VAL A 10 -31.30 -15.50 12.82
N SER A 11 -32.43 -16.13 13.13
CA SER A 11 -33.37 -16.70 12.15
C SER A 11 -34.14 -15.67 11.30
N MET A 12 -34.06 -14.38 11.63
CA MET A 12 -34.63 -13.28 10.82
C MET A 12 -33.65 -12.72 9.79
N LEU A 13 -32.42 -13.22 9.74
CA LEU A 13 -31.46 -12.86 8.70
C LEU A 13 -31.75 -13.70 7.45
N GLU A 14 -32.16 -13.03 6.36
CA GLU A 14 -32.20 -13.66 5.04
C GLU A 14 -30.77 -13.85 4.52
N PRO A 15 -30.44 -14.99 3.87
CA PRO A 15 -29.16 -15.14 3.19
C PRO A 15 -28.99 -14.04 2.14
N SER A 16 -27.86 -13.32 2.18
CA SER A 16 -27.55 -12.31 1.17
C SER A 16 -27.62 -12.95 -0.22
N THR A 17 -28.32 -12.29 -1.15
CA THR A 17 -28.27 -12.66 -2.56
C THR A 17 -26.81 -12.58 -3.03
N PRO A 18 -26.31 -13.58 -3.78
CA PRO A 18 -25.00 -13.46 -4.40
C PRO A 18 -25.04 -12.27 -5.37
N ASN A 19 -24.04 -11.39 -5.29
CA ASN A 19 -23.92 -10.23 -6.14
C ASN A 19 -24.00 -10.67 -7.62
N PRO A 20 -24.95 -10.19 -8.43
CA PRO A 20 -25.10 -10.60 -9.83
C PRO A 20 -24.02 -9.98 -10.74
N PHE A 21 -23.23 -9.05 -10.21
CA PHE A 21 -22.04 -8.53 -10.88
C PHE A 21 -20.86 -9.41 -10.45
N PRO A 22 -20.14 -10.04 -11.39
CA PRO A 22 -18.83 -10.59 -11.03
C PRO A 22 -18.02 -9.45 -10.47
N ASP A 23 -17.41 -9.64 -9.29
CA ASP A 23 -16.40 -8.73 -8.80
C ASP A 23 -15.36 -8.59 -9.92
N HIS A 24 -15.34 -7.43 -10.58
CA HIS A 24 -14.27 -7.03 -11.48
C HIS A 24 -13.06 -6.65 -10.63
N SER A 25 -12.63 -7.57 -9.77
CA SER A 25 -11.30 -7.55 -9.21
C SER A 25 -10.49 -8.41 -10.15
N ASP A 26 -10.05 -7.83 -11.27
CA ASP A 26 -8.96 -8.46 -12.00
C ASP A 26 -7.87 -8.78 -10.98
N PRO A 27 -7.46 -10.05 -10.84
CA PRO A 27 -6.43 -10.38 -9.86
C PRO A 27 -5.22 -9.50 -10.17
N PRO A 28 -4.60 -8.89 -9.16
CA PRO A 28 -3.47 -7.99 -9.37
C PRO A 28 -2.46 -8.71 -10.28
N PRO A 29 -2.03 -8.11 -11.42
CA PRO A 29 -1.08 -8.72 -12.32
C PRO A 29 0.06 -9.37 -11.55
N ALA A 30 0.33 -10.63 -11.91
CA ALA A 30 1.33 -11.43 -11.26
C ALA A 30 2.65 -10.64 -11.20
N PRO A 31 3.33 -10.59 -10.04
CA PRO A 31 4.61 -9.90 -9.93
C PRO A 31 5.57 -10.40 -11.01
N VAL A 32 6.14 -9.48 -11.77
CA VAL A 32 7.15 -9.82 -12.78
C VAL A 32 8.41 -10.22 -12.03
N ILE A 33 8.77 -11.50 -12.10
CA ILE A 33 9.99 -12.04 -11.50
C ILE A 33 11.14 -11.75 -12.47
N ILE A 34 12.01 -10.80 -12.13
CA ILE A 34 13.27 -10.55 -12.85
C ILE A 34 14.38 -10.85 -11.84
N ASP A 35 15.23 -11.84 -12.16
CA ASP A 35 16.30 -12.37 -11.30
C ASP A 35 15.83 -13.06 -10.00
N GLY A 36 14.63 -13.65 -9.99
CA GLY A 36 14.15 -14.46 -8.86
C GLY A 36 13.47 -13.69 -7.73
N GLU A 37 13.35 -12.37 -7.82
CA GLU A 37 12.60 -11.54 -6.89
C GLU A 37 11.41 -10.83 -7.57
N PRO A 38 10.24 -10.74 -6.91
CA PRO A 38 9.06 -10.05 -7.46
C PRO A 38 9.32 -8.54 -7.54
N LYS A 39 9.58 -8.03 -8.75
CA LYS A 39 9.72 -6.59 -9.00
C LYS A 39 8.41 -6.06 -9.59
N PHE A 40 7.57 -5.49 -8.73
CA PHE A 40 6.44 -4.67 -9.20
C PHE A 40 6.99 -3.37 -9.77
N LYS A 41 6.49 -2.94 -10.95
CA LYS A 41 6.89 -1.67 -11.55
C LYS A 41 6.26 -0.52 -10.75
N ILE A 42 7.06 0.12 -9.90
CA ILE A 42 6.67 1.37 -9.25
C ILE A 42 6.67 2.46 -10.32
N ALA A 43 5.56 3.17 -10.46
CA ALA A 43 5.48 4.33 -11.34
C ALA A 43 6.24 5.51 -10.73
N HIS A 44 5.90 5.89 -9.50
CA HIS A 44 6.56 6.96 -8.75
C HIS A 44 6.20 6.92 -7.25
N ILE A 45 6.96 7.66 -6.44
CA ILE A 45 6.72 7.85 -5.01
C ILE A 45 5.99 9.18 -4.82
N VAL A 46 4.87 9.17 -4.10
CA VAL A 46 4.03 10.36 -3.88
C VAL A 46 4.13 10.91 -2.46
N ASP A 47 4.46 10.08 -1.48
CA ASP A 47 4.55 10.51 -0.09
C ASP A 47 5.48 9.65 0.74
N SER A 48 5.91 10.19 1.88
CA SER A 48 6.65 9.45 2.91
C SER A 48 6.17 9.84 4.31
N LYS A 49 6.23 8.88 5.23
CA LYS A 49 5.87 9.10 6.64
C LYS A 49 6.69 8.22 7.58
N LEU A 50 6.71 8.64 8.85
CA LEU A 50 7.26 7.85 9.95
C LEU A 50 6.14 7.23 10.78
N ASP A 51 6.08 5.91 10.83
CA ASP A 51 5.18 5.13 11.67
C ASP A 51 5.96 4.44 12.80
N ARG A 52 5.94 5.02 14.00
CA ARG A 52 6.65 4.52 15.19
C ARG A 52 6.09 3.19 15.73
N ARG A 53 4.98 2.68 15.18
CA ARG A 53 4.39 1.41 15.62
C ARG A 53 4.98 0.19 14.91
N ARG A 54 5.78 0.41 13.86
CA ARG A 54 6.37 -0.64 13.01
C ARG A 54 7.85 -0.83 13.31
N ALA A 55 8.43 -1.97 12.96
CA ALA A 55 9.89 -2.17 13.07
C ALA A 55 10.66 -1.26 12.11
N CYS A 56 10.22 -1.16 10.86
CA CYS A 56 10.67 -0.14 9.92
C CYS A 56 9.75 1.08 10.05
N HIS A 57 10.24 2.15 10.67
CA HIS A 57 9.44 3.36 10.86
C HIS A 57 9.20 4.11 9.55
N LEU A 58 10.11 4.01 8.59
CA LEU A 58 10.02 4.78 7.35
C LEU A 58 9.17 4.04 6.32
N LEU A 59 8.04 4.65 5.98
CA LEU A 59 7.10 4.17 4.97
C LEU A 59 7.05 5.15 3.80
N TYR A 60 6.92 4.60 2.60
CA TYR A 60 6.73 5.32 1.36
C TYR A 60 5.42 4.93 0.70
N LYS A 61 4.68 5.92 0.21
CA LYS A 61 3.51 5.68 -0.63
C LYS A 61 3.97 5.60 -2.07
N VAL A 62 3.89 4.40 -2.64
CA VAL A 62 4.20 4.13 -4.04
C VAL A 62 2.93 4.10 -4.86
N PHE A 63 3.00 4.60 -6.08
CA PHE A 63 2.00 4.35 -7.12
C PHE A 63 2.48 3.21 -8.02
N TRP A 64 1.60 2.27 -8.31
CA TRP A 64 1.90 1.11 -9.13
C TRP A 64 1.63 1.38 -10.60
N LEU A 65 2.59 1.03 -11.47
CA LEU A 65 2.42 1.18 -12.91
C LEU A 65 1.43 0.12 -13.43
N GLY A 66 0.41 0.56 -14.17
CA GLY A 66 -0.62 -0.32 -14.75
C GLY A 66 -1.81 -0.62 -13.84
N TYR A 67 -1.85 0.01 -12.66
CA TYR A 67 -2.98 -0.01 -11.72
C TYR A 67 -3.64 1.37 -11.58
N GLU A 68 -3.36 2.27 -12.52
CA GLU A 68 -4.00 3.58 -12.59
C GLU A 68 -5.52 3.38 -12.70
N ASP A 69 -6.31 4.11 -11.92
CA ASP A 69 -7.78 4.00 -11.81
C ASP A 69 -8.33 2.74 -11.08
N THR A 70 -7.50 2.07 -10.29
CA THR A 70 -7.94 0.96 -9.41
C THR A 70 -7.86 1.33 -7.93
N GLU A 71 -8.65 0.68 -7.08
CA GLU A 71 -8.60 0.86 -5.61
C GLU A 71 -7.20 0.53 -5.04
N ASP A 72 -6.43 -0.31 -5.74
CA ASP A 72 -5.08 -0.74 -5.41
C ASP A 72 -3.99 0.07 -6.15
N GLU A 73 -4.30 1.25 -6.70
CA GLU A 73 -3.35 2.09 -7.46
C GLU A 73 -2.09 2.47 -6.67
N SER A 74 -2.19 2.49 -5.33
CA SER A 74 -1.11 2.92 -4.46
C SER A 74 -1.04 2.12 -3.17
N SER A 75 0.17 1.97 -2.63
CA SER A 75 0.40 1.22 -1.40
C SER A 75 1.49 1.84 -0.54
N TRP A 76 1.40 1.63 0.78
CA TRP A 76 2.44 2.04 1.72
C TRP A 76 3.44 0.90 1.93
N LEU A 77 4.66 1.07 1.42
CA LEU A 77 5.74 0.10 1.57
C LEU A 77 6.79 0.59 2.56
N PRO A 78 7.42 -0.31 3.33
CA PRO A 78 8.58 0.03 4.14
C PRO A 78 9.80 0.33 3.27
N ALA A 79 10.71 1.16 3.79
CA ALA A 79 11.96 1.49 3.12
C ALA A 79 12.77 0.24 2.69
N THR A 80 12.70 -0.85 3.45
CA THR A 80 13.36 -2.13 3.17
C THR A 80 12.94 -2.75 1.84
N GLU A 81 11.68 -2.59 1.43
CA GLU A 81 11.17 -3.12 0.16
C GLU A 81 11.56 -2.26 -1.04
N LEU A 82 11.95 -1.01 -0.81
CA LEU A 82 12.39 -0.07 -1.85
C LEU A 82 13.90 -0.12 -2.11
N LYS A 83 14.62 -1.11 -1.56
CA LYS A 83 16.07 -1.26 -1.76
C LYS A 83 16.48 -1.24 -3.25
N HIS A 84 15.65 -1.84 -4.12
CA HIS A 84 15.87 -1.88 -5.57
C HIS A 84 15.41 -0.62 -6.32
N ALA A 85 14.82 0.34 -5.60
CA ALA A 85 14.21 1.56 -6.13
C ALA A 85 14.81 2.83 -5.50
N ALA A 86 16.09 2.77 -5.09
CA ALA A 86 16.79 3.88 -4.44
C ALA A 86 16.80 5.16 -5.29
N GLU A 87 16.83 5.03 -6.63
CA GLU A 87 16.76 6.17 -7.56
C GLU A 87 15.42 6.94 -7.45
N LEU A 88 14.30 6.22 -7.28
CA LEU A 88 12.99 6.84 -7.11
C LEU A 88 12.91 7.60 -5.78
N VAL A 89 13.50 7.05 -4.72
CA VAL A 89 13.58 7.69 -3.41
C VAL A 89 14.44 8.95 -3.48
N ALA A 90 15.58 8.90 -4.16
CA ALA A 90 16.45 10.06 -4.36
C ALA A 90 15.73 11.19 -5.13
N ASN A 91 15.03 10.85 -6.21
CA ASN A 91 14.25 11.82 -6.98
C ASN A 91 13.12 12.45 -6.15
N PHE A 92 12.42 11.64 -5.36
CA PHE A 92 11.37 12.12 -4.46
C PHE A 92 11.91 13.13 -3.43
N HIS A 93 13.01 12.83 -2.76
CA HIS A 93 13.60 13.75 -1.76
C HIS A 93 14.29 14.96 -2.38
N SER A 94 14.73 14.88 -3.64
CA SER A 94 15.19 16.04 -4.39
C SER A 94 14.04 17.02 -4.66
N ALA A 95 12.85 16.52 -5.00
CA ALA A 95 11.66 17.35 -5.21
C ALA A 95 11.03 17.83 -3.89
N TYR A 96 11.09 17.00 -2.84
CA TYR A 96 10.44 17.25 -1.55
C TYR A 96 11.42 17.10 -0.37
N PRO A 97 12.41 18.00 -0.22
CA PRO A 97 13.47 17.86 0.78
C PRO A 97 12.98 17.93 2.24
N GLY A 98 11.78 18.47 2.49
CA GLY A 98 11.17 18.54 3.82
C GLY A 98 10.41 17.28 4.24
N LYS A 99 10.29 16.28 3.35
CA LYS A 99 9.58 15.03 3.66
C LYS A 99 10.46 14.10 4.50
N PRO A 100 9.87 13.31 5.41
CA PRO A 100 10.64 12.47 6.31
C PRO A 100 11.36 11.34 5.56
N GLY A 101 12.52 10.95 6.08
CA GLY A 101 13.29 9.83 5.56
C GLY A 101 14.21 10.18 4.40
N SER A 102 15.04 11.22 4.55
CA SER A 102 16.07 11.59 3.57
C SER A 102 16.85 10.39 3.05
N VAL A 103 17.54 10.54 1.92
CA VAL A 103 18.32 9.47 1.29
C VAL A 103 19.30 8.79 2.27
N GLU A 104 19.89 9.55 3.20
CA GLU A 104 20.75 8.99 4.26
C GLU A 104 19.99 8.08 5.23
N ILE A 105 18.81 8.51 5.69
CA ILE A 105 17.95 7.71 6.57
C ILE A 105 17.47 6.47 5.83
N PHE A 106 17.08 6.63 4.57
CA PHE A 106 16.69 5.52 3.70
C PHE A 106 17.80 4.47 3.59
N ASN A 107 19.04 4.90 3.34
CA ASN A 107 20.20 4.02 3.25
C ASN A 107 20.45 3.24 4.55
N CYS A 108 20.20 3.84 5.72
CA CYS A 108 20.30 3.15 7.02
C CYS A 108 19.30 1.98 7.16
N TYR A 109 18.14 2.04 6.49
CA TYR A 109 17.14 0.97 6.51
C TYR A 109 17.43 -0.17 5.54
N ILE A 110 18.27 0.03 4.52
CA ILE A 110 18.54 -0.97 3.47
C ILE A 110 19.99 -1.49 3.46
N SER A 111 20.85 -0.94 4.34
CA SER A 111 22.24 -1.35 4.55
C SER A 111 22.38 -2.68 5.28
#